data_AF-A0ABD0NDK9-F1
#
_entry.id   AF-A0ABD0NDK9-F1
#
_cell.length_a   1.000
_cell.length_b   1.000
_cell.length_c   1.000
_cell.angle_alpha   90.00
_cell.angle_beta   90.00
_cell.angle_gamma   90.00
#
_symmetry.space_group_name_H-M   'P 1'
#
loop_
_entity.id
_entity.type
_entity.pdbx_description
1 polymer ?
#
loop_
_entity_poly.entity_id
_entity_poly.type
_entity_poly.pdbx_seq_one_letter_code
_entity_poly.pdbx_strand_id
1 'polypeptide(L)' 'GPELQMPEPHEECAGKNLVVFCEPKQLTAGLQLYWASFSRSLPDMAEALAHGAVVNWTNADDENRTPLIMAVHG' A
#
# COMPACT_ATOMS: atom_id res chain seq x y z
N GLY A 1 28.75 -6.83 39.00
CA GLY A 1 29.22 -6.63 37.61
C GLY A 1 28.30 -5.64 36.96
N PRO A 2 28.80 -4.69 36.15
CA PRO A 2 27.97 -3.62 35.62
C PRO A 2 26.96 -4.19 34.62
N GLU A 3 25.69 -3.84 34.80
CA GLU A 3 24.64 -4.07 33.80
C GLU A 3 25.00 -3.26 32.55
N LEU A 4 24.92 -3.90 31.39
CA LEU A 4 25.18 -3.29 30.11
C LEU A 4 24.06 -2.29 29.79
N GLN A 5 24.34 -1.02 30.04
CA GLN A 5 23.61 0.12 29.48
C GLN A 5 23.71 0.02 27.95
N MET A 6 22.62 -0.33 27.27
CA MET A 6 22.53 -0.14 25.82
C MET A 6 22.09 1.31 25.54
N PRO A 7 22.74 2.00 24.59
CA PRO A 7 22.57 3.44 24.39
C PRO A 7 21.21 3.78 23.74
N GLU A 8 20.70 4.96 24.08
CA GLU A 8 19.55 5.59 23.38
C GLU A 8 19.82 5.68 21.87
N PRO A 9 18.81 5.47 21.01
CA PRO A 9 18.93 5.87 19.62
C PRO A 9 18.71 7.38 19.53
N HIS A 10 19.78 8.14 19.82
CA HIS A 10 19.96 9.44 19.18
C HIS A 10 20.48 9.19 17.76
N GLU A 11 19.57 9.04 16.81
CA GLU A 11 19.87 9.34 15.40
C GLU A 11 19.15 10.62 15.02
N GLU A 12 19.84 11.73 15.29
CA GLU A 12 19.61 13.00 14.62
C GLU A 12 19.94 12.83 13.12
N CYS A 13 18.93 12.49 12.32
CA CYS A 13 18.95 12.73 10.88
C CYS A 13 18.38 14.13 10.64
N ALA A 14 19.23 15.14 10.87
CA ALA A 14 18.98 16.50 10.45
C ALA A 14 18.94 16.59 8.92
N GLY A 15 17.75 16.87 8.38
CA GLY A 15 17.60 17.54 7.09
C GLY A 15 16.83 16.77 6.01
N LYS A 16 15.64 17.30 5.74
CA LYS A 16 14.88 17.36 4.47
C LYS A 16 14.36 16.04 3.87
N ASN A 17 13.03 15.94 3.97
CA ASN A 17 12.11 14.98 3.36
C ASN A 17 12.21 13.56 3.95
N LEU A 18 11.70 13.44 5.17
CA LEU A 18 11.23 12.16 5.69
C LEU A 18 10.08 11.69 4.78
N VAL A 19 10.43 11.00 3.70
CA VAL A 19 9.53 9.99 3.15
C VAL A 19 9.39 8.97 4.26
N VAL A 20 8.36 9.17 5.09
CA VAL A 20 7.90 8.16 6.03
C VAL A 20 7.54 6.97 5.13
N PHE A 21 8.47 6.02 5.01
CA PHE A 21 8.13 4.70 4.54
C PHE A 21 7.30 4.09 5.65
N CYS A 22 6.01 4.46 5.68
CA CYS A 22 5.01 3.62 6.27
C CYS A 22 5.22 2.28 5.57
N GLU A 23 5.64 1.25 6.29
CA GLU A 23 5.59 -0.11 5.77
C GLU A 23 4.24 -0.22 5.05
N PRO A 24 4.22 -0.46 3.72
CA PRO A 24 2.96 -0.52 3.03
C PRO A 24 2.18 -1.60 3.76
N LYS A 25 1.09 -1.23 4.43
CA LYS A 25 0.05 -2.17 4.85
C LYS A 25 -0.13 -3.06 3.66
N GLN A 26 0.35 -4.31 3.75
CA GLN A 26 0.76 -5.09 2.58
C GLN A 26 -0.25 -4.87 1.46
N LEU A 27 0.18 -4.19 0.38
CA LEU A 27 -0.72 -3.87 -0.72
C LEU A 27 -1.12 -5.20 -1.32
N THR A 28 -2.28 -5.71 -0.90
CA THR A 28 -2.77 -6.99 -1.39
C THR A 28 -3.03 -6.85 -2.88
N ALA A 29 -2.95 -7.94 -3.63
CA ALA A 29 -3.23 -7.91 -5.07
C ALA A 29 -4.62 -7.28 -5.36
N GLY A 30 -5.63 -7.54 -4.51
CA GLY A 30 -6.94 -6.90 -4.60
C GLY A 30 -6.90 -5.38 -4.40
N LEU A 31 -6.15 -4.89 -3.42
CA LEU A 31 -6.02 -3.46 -3.14
C LEU A 31 -5.20 -2.74 -4.23
N GLN A 32 -4.19 -3.40 -4.82
CA GLN A 32 -3.47 -2.89 -5.99
C GLN A 32 -4.42 -2.75 -7.18
N LEU A 33 -5.21 -3.78 -7.50
CA LEU A 33 -6.18 -3.74 -8.59
C LEU A 33 -7.24 -2.64 -8.38
N TYR A 34 -7.69 -2.45 -7.13
CA TYR A 34 -8.64 -1.40 -6.75
C TYR A 34 -8.13 0.01 -7.08
N TRP A 35 -6.94 0.36 -6.61
CA TRP A 35 -6.35 1.68 -6.84
C TRP A 35 -5.86 1.88 -8.28
N ALA A 36 -5.30 0.84 -8.90
CA ALA A 36 -4.89 0.87 -10.30
C ALA A 36 -6.08 1.09 -11.25
N SER A 37 -7.26 0.58 -10.90
CA SER A 37 -8.49 0.82 -11.64
C SER A 37 -8.91 2.29 -11.55
N PHE A 38 -8.83 2.89 -10.37
CA PHE A 38 -9.08 4.33 -10.19
C PHE A 38 -8.06 5.19 -10.96
N SER A 39 -6.78 4.86 -10.91
CA SER A 39 -5.74 5.61 -11.66
C SER A 39 -5.73 5.29 -13.17
N ARG A 40 -6.56 4.33 -13.63
CA ARG A 40 -6.60 3.81 -15.01
C ARG A 40 -5.24 3.31 -15.51
N SER A 41 -4.40 2.82 -14.59
CA SER A 41 -3.09 2.25 -14.89
C SER A 41 -3.23 0.78 -15.31
N LEU A 42 -3.33 0.54 -16.62
CA LEU A 42 -3.37 -0.83 -17.16
C LEU A 42 -2.16 -1.69 -16.77
N PRO A 43 -0.91 -1.17 -16.73
CA PRO A 43 0.23 -1.97 -16.29
C PRO A 43 0.08 -2.47 -14.85
N ASP A 44 -0.34 -1.61 -13.93
CA ASP A 44 -0.48 -1.97 -12.51
C ASP A 44 -1.68 -2.91 -12.29
N MET A 45 -2.74 -2.74 -13.09
CA MET A 45 -3.86 -3.68 -13.11
C MET A 45 -3.40 -5.07 -13.59
N ALA A 46 -2.59 -5.13 -14.65
CA ALA A 46 -2.07 -6.38 -15.19
C ALA A 46 -1.15 -7.09 -14.18
N GLU A 47 -0.29 -6.35 -13.49
CA GLU A 47 0.54 -6.87 -12.41
C GLU A 47 -0.34 -7.43 -11.28
N ALA A 48 -1.30 -6.67 -10.77
CA ALA A 48 -2.20 -7.14 -9.72
C ALA A 48 -2.90 -8.46 -10.10
N LEU A 49 -3.39 -8.56 -11.34
CA LEU A 49 -4.01 -9.78 -11.86
C LEU A 49 -3.02 -10.95 -11.96
N ALA A 50 -1.79 -10.70 -12.39
CA ALA A 50 -0.73 -11.72 -12.41
C ALA A 50 -0.37 -12.23 -11.01
N HIS A 51 -0.50 -11.38 -9.99
CA HIS A 51 -0.33 -11.72 -8.58
C HIS A 51 -1.58 -12.36 -7.95
N GLY A 52 -2.64 -12.63 -8.73
CA GLY A 52 -3.84 -13.33 -8.26
C GLY A 52 -4.94 -12.43 -7.71
N ALA A 53 -4.95 -11.14 -8.07
CA ALA A 53 -6.07 -10.26 -7.74
C ALA A 53 -7.38 -10.80 -8.34
N VAL A 54 -8.42 -10.84 -7.52
CA VAL A 54 -9.76 -11.22 -7.95
C VAL A 54 -10.45 -10.01 -8.60
N VAL A 55 -10.94 -10.15 -9.83
CA VAL A 55 -11.53 -9.03 -10.61
C VAL A 55 -12.74 -8.37 -9.94
N ASN A 56 -13.51 -9.14 -9.19
CA ASN A 56 -14.67 -8.69 -8.42
C ASN A 56 -14.36 -8.56 -6.93
N TRP A 57 -13.08 -8.44 -6.56
CA TRP A 57 -12.69 -8.21 -5.17
C TRP A 57 -13.40 -6.97 -4.62
N THR A 58 -13.87 -7.06 -3.37
CA THR A 58 -14.61 -5.99 -2.70
C THR A 58 -13.77 -5.39 -1.59
N ASN A 59 -13.66 -4.07 -1.57
CA ASN A 59 -13.02 -3.37 -0.46
C ASN A 59 -14.03 -3.19 0.69
N ALA A 60 -13.95 -4.05 1.71
CA ALA A 60 -14.86 -3.99 2.86
C ALA A 60 -14.71 -2.68 3.67
N ASP A 61 -13.54 -2.03 3.59
CA ASP A 61 -13.26 -0.76 4.25
C ASP A 61 -13.79 0.45 3.48
N ASP A 62 -14.21 0.26 2.23
CA ASP A 62 -14.70 1.31 1.33
C ASP A 62 -16.02 0.88 0.67
N GLU A 63 -17.06 0.76 1.49
CA GLU A 63 -18.45 0.52 1.05
C GLU A 63 -18.64 -0.72 0.15
N ASN A 64 -17.75 -1.72 0.25
CA ASN A 64 -17.71 -2.89 -0.64
C ASN A 64 -17.54 -2.53 -2.12
N ARG A 65 -16.91 -1.39 -2.42
CA ARG A 65 -16.59 -0.99 -3.80
C ARG A 65 -15.67 -2.02 -4.45
N THR A 66 -15.84 -2.19 -5.75
CA THR A 66 -15.06 -3.10 -6.58
C THR A 66 -14.11 -2.31 -7.48
N PRO A 67 -13.06 -2.95 -8.03
CA PRO A 67 -12.21 -2.36 -9.06
C PRO A 67 -13.00 -1.77 -10.24
N LEU A 68 -14.07 -2.44 -10.69
CA LEU A 68 -14.95 -1.94 -11.76
C LEU A 68 -15.68 -0.64 -11.37
N ILE A 69 -16.14 -0.53 -10.13
CA ILE A 69 -16.74 0.72 -9.63
C ILE A 69 -15.68 1.83 -9.60
N MET A 70 -14.45 1.52 -9.17
CA MET A 70 -13.36 2.50 -9.14
C MET A 70 -12.96 3.01 -10.53
N ALA A 71 -12.96 2.14 -11.54
CA ALA A 71 -12.69 2.54 -12.93
C ALA A 71 -13.69 3.58 -13.47
N VAL A 72 -14.92 3.60 -12.95
CA VAL A 72 -15.95 4.61 -13.32
C VAL A 72 -15.70 5.96 -12.63
N HIS A 73 -15.08 5.96 -11.44
CA HIS A 73 -14.87 7.17 -10.65
C HIS A 73 -13.54 7.89 -10.94
N GLY A 74 -12.60 7.22 -11.59
CA GLY A 74 -11.24 7.70 -11.87
C GLY A 74 -11.06 8.50 -13.15
#